data_AF-A0ABD0RXF9-F1
#
_entry.id   AF-A0ABD0RXF9-F1
#
_cell.length_a   1.000
_cell.length_b   1.000
_cell.length_c   1.000
_cell.angle_alpha   90.00
_cell.angle_beta   90.00
_cell.angle_gamma   90.00
#
_symmetry.space_group_name_H-M   'P 1'
#
loop_
_entity.id
_entity.type
_entity.pdbx_description
1 polymer ?
#
loop_
_entity_poly.entity_id
_entity_poly.type
_entity_poly.pdbx_seq_one_letter_code
_entity_poly.pdbx_strand_id
1 'polypeptide(L)' 'KLDAFIYDAAVLNYMAGRDEGCKLVTIGSGYIFATTGYGIAIQKDSGWKRAVDLAILQLFGD' A
#
# COMPACT_ATOMS: atom_id res chain seq x y z
N LYS A 1 -0.29 -7.61 -26.25
CA LYS A 1 -0.59 -8.54 -25.14
C LYS A 1 0.52 -8.36 -24.12
N LEU A 2 0.20 -8.18 -22.84
CA LEU A 2 1.21 -8.00 -21.78
C LEU A 2 1.45 -9.36 -21.12
N ASP A 3 2.71 -9.72 -20.94
CA ASP A 3 3.11 -10.98 -20.29
C ASP A 3 3.26 -10.81 -18.77
N ALA A 4 3.68 -9.61 -18.32
CA ALA A 4 3.78 -9.24 -16.90
C ALA A 4 3.61 -7.73 -16.73
N PHE A 5 3.29 -7.29 -15.50
CA PHE A 5 3.12 -5.88 -15.14
C PHE A 5 3.69 -5.61 -13.74
N ILE A 6 4.40 -4.50 -13.58
CA ILE A 6 5.01 -4.08 -12.30
C ILE A 6 4.35 -2.77 -11.89
N TYR A 7 3.83 -2.72 -10.66
CA TYR A 7 3.13 -1.56 -10.12
C TYR A 7 3.11 -1.62 -8.58
N ASP A 8 2.48 -0.63 -7.96
CA ASP A 8 2.29 -0.59 -6.51
C ASP A 8 1.58 -1.85 -5.98
N ALA A 9 2.15 -2.45 -4.93
CA ALA A 9 1.71 -3.73 -4.42
C ALA A 9 0.29 -3.70 -3.82
N ALA A 10 -0.12 -2.61 -3.17
CA ALA A 10 -1.46 -2.51 -2.61
C ALA A 10 -2.52 -2.42 -3.70
N VAL A 11 -2.24 -1.69 -4.78
CA VAL A 11 -3.14 -1.61 -5.95
C VAL A 11 -3.23 -2.98 -6.64
N LEU A 12 -2.09 -3.65 -6.87
CA LEU A 12 -2.09 -4.97 -7.51
C LEU A 12 -2.84 -6.02 -6.68
N ASN A 13 -2.65 -6.04 -5.36
CA ASN A 13 -3.38 -6.94 -4.47
C ASN A 13 -4.90 -6.69 -4.53
N TYR A 14 -5.33 -5.44 -4.56
CA TYR A 14 -6.74 -5.09 -4.69
C TYR A 14 -7.34 -5.54 -6.04
N MET A 15 -6.64 -5.27 -7.14
CA MET A 15 -7.10 -5.64 -8.48
C MET A 15 -7.14 -7.15 -8.66
N ALA A 16 -6.12 -7.88 -8.19
CA ALA A 16 -6.10 -9.35 -8.23
C ALA A 16 -7.23 -9.96 -7.38
N GLY A 17 -7.53 -9.37 -6.22
CA GLY A 17 -8.63 -9.83 -5.36
C GLY A 17 -10.03 -9.56 -5.89
N ARG A 18 -10.19 -8.63 -6.85
CA ARG A 18 -11.48 -8.29 -7.49
C ARG A 18 -11.63 -8.83 -8.90
N ASP A 19 -10.67 -9.61 -9.38
CA ASP A 19 -10.67 -10.15 -10.74
C ASP A 19 -11.73 -11.23 -10.93
N GLU A 20 -12.61 -11.05 -11.92
CA GLU A 20 -13.63 -12.04 -12.27
C GLU A 20 -12.96 -13.28 -12.90
N GLY A 21 -12.81 -14.32 -12.08
CA GLY A 21 -12.22 -15.60 -12.48
C GLY A 21 -10.76 -15.79 -12.11
N CYS A 22 -10.20 -14.94 -11.22
CA CYS A 22 -8.87 -15.12 -10.61
C CYS A 22 -7.74 -15.38 -11.62
N LYS A 23 -7.78 -14.74 -12.80
CA LYS A 23 -6.77 -14.87 -13.85
C LYS A 23 -5.52 -14.07 -13.53
N LEU A 24 -5.67 -12.99 -12.76
CA LEU A 24 -4.58 -12.17 -12.26
C LEU A 24 -4.10 -12.68 -10.90
N VAL A 25 -2.79 -12.87 -10.77
CA VAL A 25 -2.13 -13.27 -9.53
C VAL A 25 -0.91 -12.40 -9.28
N THR A 26 -0.58 -12.18 -8.01
CA THR A 26 0.67 -11.50 -7.63
C THR A 26 1.82 -12.50 -7.56
N ILE A 27 3.00 -12.08 -8.00
CA ILE A 27 4.19 -12.94 -8.06
C ILE A 27 4.69 -13.22 -6.63
N GLY A 28 5.09 -14.47 -6.36
CA GLY A 28 5.72 -14.86 -5.10
C GLY A 28 4.79 -14.80 -3.88
N SER A 29 3.47 -15.01 -4.07
CA SER A 29 2.46 -14.94 -3.00
C SER A 29 2.44 -13.59 -2.28
N GLY A 30 2.54 -12.50 -3.05
CA GLY A 30 2.60 -11.14 -2.50
C GLY A 30 4.02 -10.71 -2.10
N TYR A 31 5.06 -11.24 -2.76
CA TYR A 31 6.42 -10.73 -2.58
C TYR A 31 6.48 -9.26 -2.98
N ILE A 32 6.87 -8.39 -2.04
CA ILE A 32 7.00 -6.95 -2.25
C ILE A 32 8.49 -6.61 -2.28
N PHE A 33 8.96 -6.09 -3.42
CA PHE A 33 10.36 -5.71 -3.63
C PHE A 33 10.81 -4.52 -2.75
N ALA A 34 9.88 -3.65 -2.34
CA ALA A 34 10.14 -2.50 -1.47
C ALA A 34 9.09 -2.39 -0.36
N THR A 35 9.51 -2.40 0.89
CA THR A 35 8.62 -2.30 2.07
C THR A 35 8.28 -0.84 2.40
N THR A 36 7.69 -0.13 1.44
CA THR A 36 7.18 1.24 1.60
C THR A 36 5.67 1.23 1.75
N GLY A 37 5.12 2.20 2.48
CA GLY A 37 3.67 2.39 2.64
C GLY A 37 3.20 3.76 2.16
N TYR A 38 1.89 3.94 2.06
CA TYR A 38 1.31 5.26 1.79
C TYR A 38 1.43 6.18 3.00
N GLY A 39 1.88 7.41 2.79
CA GLY A 39 2.05 8.41 3.83
C GLY A 39 1.40 9.75 3.47
N ILE A 40 1.04 10.51 4.50
CA ILE A 40 0.50 11.87 4.35
C ILE A 40 1.66 12.86 4.48
N ALA A 41 1.86 13.70 3.47
CA ALA A 41 2.88 14.74 3.52
C ALA A 41 2.42 15.92 4.39
N ILE A 42 3.35 16.48 5.16
CA ILE A 42 3.14 17.67 6.01
C ILE A 42 4.29 18.63 5.73
N GLN A 43 4.06 19.94 5.88
CA GLN A 43 5.13 20.95 5.80
C GLN A 43 6.31 20.56 6.70
N LYS A 44 7.52 20.72 6.17
CA LYS A 44 8.76 20.49 6.92
C LYS A 44 8.75 21.31 8.21
N ASP A 45 9.18 20.68 9.31
CA ASP A 45 9.25 21.27 10.65
C ASP A 45 7.89 21.70 11.25
N SER A 46 6.78 21.21 10.69
CA SER A 46 5.45 21.40 11.27
C SER A 46 5.31 20.74 12.64
N GLY A 47 4.79 21.49 13.61
CA GLY A 47 4.45 20.97 14.94
C GLY A 47 3.37 19.88 14.93
N TRP A 48 2.64 19.72 13.83
CA TRP A 48 1.58 18.72 13.68
C TRP A 48 2.09 17.30 13.46
N LYS A 49 3.35 17.11 13.06
CA LYS A 49 3.90 15.80 12.72
C LYS A 49 3.59 14.75 13.80
N ARG A 50 3.90 15.06 15.06
CA ARG A 50 3.72 14.11 16.17
C ARG A 50 2.25 13.79 16.45
N ALA A 51 1.38 14.79 16.40
CA ALA A 51 -0.05 14.62 16.65
C ALA A 51 -0.70 13.74 15.56
N VAL A 52 -0.34 13.97 14.29
CA VAL A 52 -0.82 13.15 13.16
C VAL A 52 -0.30 11.72 13.25
N ASP A 53 1.00 11.54 13.52
CA ASP A 53 1.60 10.21 13.69
C ASP A 53 0.88 9.41 14.80
N LEU A 54 0.53 10.05 15.92
CA LEU A 54 -0.21 9.41 17.02
C LEU A 54 -1.66 9.09 16.66
N ALA A 55 -2.35 10.00 15.97
CA ALA A 55 -3.72 9.75 15.53
C ALA A 55 -3.79 8.55 14.58
N ILE A 56 -2.83 8.41 13.66
CA ILE A 56 -2.73 7.24 12.79
C ILE A 56 -2.53 5.96 13.61
N LEU A 57 -1.63 5.97 14.60
CA LEU A 57 -1.41 4.81 15.46
C LEU A 57 -2.66 4.43 16.27
N GLN A 58 -3.45 5.40 16.73
CA GLN A 58 -4.71 5.15 17.44
C GLN A 58 -5.77 4.50 16.54
N LEU A 59 -5.80 4.79 15.25
CA LEU A 59 -6.74 4.16 14.31
C LEU A 59 -6.51 2.65 14.12
N PHE A 60 -5.28 2.18 14.32
CA PHE A 60 -4.89 0.79 14.12
C PHE A 60 -4.51 0.07 15.43
N GLY A 61 -4.62 0.75 16.58
CA GLY A 61 -4.04 0.35 17.86
C GLY A 61 -5.00 -0.27 18.88
N ASP A 62 -6.24 -0.57 18.51
CA ASP A 62 -7.22 -1.32 19.33
C ASP A 62 -7.26 -2.81 18.95
#